data_AF-A0A1V4QT23-F1
#
_entry.id   AF-A0A1V4QT23-F1
#
_cell.length_a   1.000
_cell.length_b   1.000
_cell.length_c   1.000
_cell.angle_alpha   90.00
_cell.angle_beta   90.00
_cell.angle_gamma   90.00
#
_symmetry.space_group_name_H-M   'P 1'
#
loop_
_entity.id
_entity.type
_entity.pdbx_description
1 polymer ?
#
loop_
_entity_poly.entity_id
_entity_poly.type
_entity_poly.pdbx_seq_one_letter_code
_entity_poly.pdbx_strand_id
1 'polypeptide(L)'
;TLINDGQVRTAGGDTAVFADVDNSGWVEVIENTTTFYGDFTNNPGATVKNTGGTIRYLGTFTNNGAVISDPADNYFLDVLNGDTGYFVGGVGDRFIVAGDFLSSSTQNAQWDTAGAELIFKAGAGRQHTLSVTGADLGKDPAGWVDNFAWGRLLIEPAQKLLLEDGNAVPDGGLYLGELVFGGVGSGIVLNRLHVYYLNGGDPKELFYGDANLDGMVSIADLGALADNYGREGVTWYQGDFNADGRSGIADLGALADNYGAGRPGGAAAVPEPAAAALLLVGFGALLRRRRR
;
A
#
# COMPACT_ATOMS: atom_id res chain seq x y z
N THR A 1 20.22 2.52 -26.27
CA THR A 1 19.09 1.61 -26.03
C THR A 1 19.38 0.24 -26.61
N LEU A 2 19.16 -0.83 -25.85
CA LEU A 2 19.17 -2.22 -26.28
C LEU A 2 17.74 -2.60 -26.65
N ILE A 3 17.56 -3.12 -27.86
CA ILE A 3 16.24 -3.50 -28.38
C ILE A 3 16.13 -5.02 -28.34
N ASN A 4 15.05 -5.54 -27.74
CA ASN A 4 14.72 -6.96 -27.75
C ASN A 4 13.39 -7.20 -28.48
N ASP A 5 13.46 -7.74 -29.70
CA ASP A 5 12.29 -8.19 -30.47
C ASP A 5 12.11 -9.72 -30.44
N GLY A 6 12.91 -10.42 -29.63
CA GLY A 6 13.01 -11.88 -29.61
C GLY A 6 13.00 -12.42 -28.19
N GLN A 7 14.04 -13.16 -27.82
CA GLN A 7 14.20 -13.71 -26.48
C GLN A 7 15.57 -13.34 -25.92
N VAL A 8 15.58 -12.81 -24.70
CA VAL A 8 16.77 -12.59 -23.89
C VAL A 8 16.60 -13.43 -22.63
N ARG A 9 17.60 -14.25 -22.31
CA ARG A 9 17.63 -15.04 -21.08
C ARG A 9 18.97 -14.83 -20.37
N THR A 10 18.90 -14.54 -19.07
CA THR A 10 20.05 -14.48 -18.17
C THR A 10 19.90 -15.57 -17.12
N ALA A 11 20.98 -16.32 -16.89
CA ALA A 11 20.99 -17.42 -15.92
C ALA A 11 22.38 -17.62 -15.34
N GLY A 12 22.44 -18.16 -14.12
CA GLY A 12 23.69 -18.46 -13.42
C GLY A 12 24.33 -17.23 -12.78
N GLY A 13 25.30 -16.60 -13.45
CA GLY A 13 26.05 -15.48 -12.88
C GLY A 13 25.26 -14.16 -12.87
N ASP A 14 25.66 -13.25 -11.99
CA ASP A 14 25.07 -11.90 -11.94
C ASP A 14 25.28 -11.16 -13.28
N THR A 15 24.22 -10.49 -13.74
CA THR A 15 24.21 -9.75 -15.00
C THR A 15 23.93 -8.27 -14.74
N ALA A 16 24.69 -7.40 -15.41
CA ALA A 16 24.54 -5.95 -15.34
C ALA A 16 24.28 -5.39 -16.75
N VAL A 17 23.21 -4.62 -16.89
CA VAL A 17 22.80 -3.98 -18.14
C VAL A 17 22.79 -2.47 -17.93
N PHE A 18 23.71 -1.76 -18.60
CA PHE A 18 23.94 -0.33 -18.36
C PHE A 18 23.17 0.62 -19.28
N ALA A 19 22.70 0.13 -20.42
CA ALA A 19 21.92 0.93 -21.36
C ALA A 19 20.42 0.77 -21.09
N ASP A 20 19.63 1.74 -21.55
CA ASP A 20 18.18 1.62 -21.57
C ASP A 20 17.75 0.39 -22.37
N VAL A 21 16.67 -0.26 -21.96
CA VAL A 21 16.12 -1.45 -22.58
C VAL A 21 14.73 -1.17 -23.13
N ASP A 22 14.52 -1.56 -24.38
CA ASP A 22 13.24 -1.52 -25.09
C ASP A 22 12.85 -2.95 -25.46
N ASN A 23 11.91 -3.53 -24.71
CA ASN A 23 11.51 -4.94 -24.82
C ASN A 23 10.17 -5.08 -25.52
N SER A 24 10.20 -5.66 -26.73
CA SER A 24 9.03 -6.09 -27.51
C SER A 24 8.88 -7.62 -27.55
N GLY A 25 9.77 -8.35 -26.89
CA GLY A 25 9.83 -9.80 -26.88
C GLY A 25 9.74 -10.38 -25.46
N TRP A 26 10.55 -11.38 -25.19
CA TRP A 26 10.60 -12.09 -23.93
C TRP A 26 11.94 -11.84 -23.23
N VAL A 27 11.91 -11.39 -21.99
CA VAL A 27 13.06 -11.32 -21.08
C VAL A 27 12.85 -12.31 -19.95
N GLU A 28 13.81 -13.19 -19.73
CA GLU A 28 13.75 -14.18 -18.65
C GLU A 28 15.00 -14.15 -17.78
N VAL A 29 14.79 -14.09 -16.47
CA VAL A 29 15.83 -14.13 -15.45
C VAL A 29 15.63 -15.40 -14.64
N ILE A 30 16.66 -16.25 -14.56
CA ILE A 30 16.57 -17.56 -13.92
C ILE A 30 17.71 -17.72 -12.90
N GLU A 31 17.35 -17.83 -11.63
CA GLU A 31 18.27 -18.17 -10.53
C GLU A 31 19.54 -17.31 -10.49
N ASN A 32 19.45 -16.03 -10.90
CA ASN A 32 20.55 -15.09 -10.87
C ASN A 32 20.10 -13.68 -10.48
N THR A 33 21.05 -12.79 -10.20
CA THR A 33 20.76 -11.35 -10.07
C THR A 33 20.95 -10.66 -11.40
N THR A 34 19.93 -9.98 -11.91
CA THR A 34 20.04 -9.13 -13.10
C THR A 34 19.68 -7.69 -12.75
N THR A 35 20.63 -6.78 -12.98
CA THR A 35 20.47 -5.36 -12.67
C THR A 35 20.42 -4.54 -13.95
N PHE A 36 19.33 -3.80 -14.14
CA PHE A 36 19.17 -2.80 -15.19
C PHE A 36 19.43 -1.41 -14.60
N TYR A 37 20.47 -0.74 -15.09
CA TYR A 37 20.86 0.60 -14.63
C TYR A 37 20.19 1.72 -15.43
N GLY A 38 19.86 1.47 -16.69
CA GLY A 38 19.07 2.37 -17.53
C GLY A 38 17.57 2.17 -17.34
N ASP A 39 16.77 2.97 -18.04
CA ASP A 39 15.32 2.80 -18.06
C ASP A 39 14.94 1.50 -18.77
N PHE A 40 13.86 0.87 -18.34
CA PHE A 40 13.36 -0.37 -18.93
C PHE A 40 11.92 -0.18 -19.38
N THR A 41 11.66 -0.34 -20.67
CA THR A 41 10.32 -0.32 -21.26
C THR A 41 9.92 -1.74 -21.67
N ASN A 42 8.85 -2.26 -21.10
CA ASN A 42 8.18 -3.48 -21.52
C ASN A 42 6.97 -3.12 -22.38
N ASN A 43 7.04 -3.34 -23.68
CA ASN A 43 6.01 -2.94 -24.64
C ASN A 43 4.75 -3.82 -24.57
N PRO A 44 3.64 -3.39 -25.19
CA PRO A 44 2.45 -4.22 -25.33
C PRO A 44 2.75 -5.60 -25.92
N GLY A 45 2.27 -6.65 -25.25
CA GLY A 45 2.48 -8.05 -25.64
C GLY A 45 3.86 -8.63 -25.30
N ALA A 46 4.78 -7.82 -24.78
CA ALA A 46 6.08 -8.28 -24.30
C ALA A 46 5.98 -8.85 -22.87
N THR A 47 6.94 -9.70 -22.51
CA THR A 47 6.98 -10.34 -21.19
C THR A 47 8.34 -10.17 -20.55
N VAL A 48 8.31 -9.87 -19.26
CA VAL A 48 9.43 -10.08 -18.34
C VAL A 48 9.05 -11.19 -17.38
N LYS A 49 9.90 -12.20 -17.26
CA LYS A 49 9.75 -13.28 -16.30
C LYS A 49 10.97 -13.40 -15.39
N ASN A 50 10.74 -13.51 -14.08
CA ASN A 50 11.75 -13.81 -13.07
C ASN A 50 11.44 -15.14 -12.39
N THR A 51 12.37 -16.09 -12.41
CA THR A 51 12.20 -17.43 -11.84
C THR A 51 13.31 -17.72 -10.86
N GLY A 52 13.02 -17.78 -9.56
CA GLY A 52 14.00 -18.02 -8.50
C GLY A 52 15.12 -16.97 -8.40
N GLY A 53 15.02 -15.87 -9.13
CA GLY A 53 16.07 -14.88 -9.30
C GLY A 53 15.79 -13.55 -8.60
N THR A 54 16.63 -12.56 -8.89
CA THR A 54 16.46 -11.19 -8.44
C THR A 54 16.61 -10.24 -9.62
N ILE A 55 15.57 -9.47 -9.93
CA ILE A 55 15.66 -8.36 -10.88
C ILE A 55 15.75 -7.05 -10.12
N ARG A 56 16.64 -6.16 -10.55
CA ARG A 56 16.76 -4.81 -10.01
C ARG A 56 16.67 -3.79 -11.14
N TYR A 57 15.62 -2.98 -11.14
CA TYR A 57 15.46 -1.82 -12.00
C TYR A 57 15.89 -0.57 -11.23
N LEU A 58 17.05 -0.03 -11.59
CA LEU A 58 17.58 1.20 -10.99
C LEU A 58 17.24 2.45 -11.80
N GLY A 59 16.76 2.29 -13.03
CA GLY A 59 16.03 3.30 -13.78
C GLY A 59 14.52 3.16 -13.64
N THR A 60 13.78 3.96 -14.39
CA THR A 60 12.31 3.89 -14.45
C THR A 60 11.88 2.61 -15.15
N PHE A 61 10.97 1.85 -14.54
CA PHE A 61 10.37 0.68 -15.16
C PHE A 61 9.00 1.03 -15.72
N THR A 62 8.88 1.06 -17.05
CA THR A 62 7.62 1.28 -17.76
C THR A 62 7.07 -0.05 -18.25
N ASN A 63 5.86 -0.43 -17.85
CA ASN A 63 5.24 -1.69 -18.22
C ASN A 63 3.92 -1.49 -18.97
N ASN A 64 3.84 -2.07 -20.16
CA ASN A 64 2.63 -2.23 -20.94
C ASN A 64 2.40 -3.71 -21.33
N GLY A 65 3.20 -4.63 -20.77
CA GLY A 65 3.12 -6.06 -21.03
C GLY A 65 2.96 -6.86 -19.75
N ALA A 66 3.46 -8.10 -19.77
CA ALA A 66 3.40 -9.02 -18.64
C ALA A 66 4.65 -8.92 -17.76
N VAL A 67 4.46 -8.83 -16.45
CA VAL A 67 5.51 -9.07 -15.44
C VAL A 67 5.13 -10.33 -14.67
N ILE A 68 5.95 -11.37 -14.77
CA ILE A 68 5.67 -12.69 -14.18
C ILE A 68 6.80 -13.04 -13.21
N SER A 69 6.45 -13.38 -11.98
CA SER A 69 7.39 -13.81 -10.93
C SER A 69 7.05 -15.22 -10.45
N ASP A 70 8.05 -16.06 -10.16
CA ASP A 70 7.85 -17.44 -9.70
C ASP A 70 9.04 -18.04 -8.91
N PRO A 71 8.84 -18.31 -7.61
CA PRO A 71 9.04 -17.33 -6.55
C PRO A 71 10.32 -16.50 -6.78
N ALA A 72 10.21 -15.18 -6.83
CA ALA A 72 11.36 -14.32 -7.09
C ALA A 72 11.25 -12.91 -6.49
N ASP A 73 12.38 -12.20 -6.48
CA ASP A 73 12.47 -10.82 -6.01
C ASP A 73 12.56 -9.83 -7.16
N ASN A 74 11.69 -8.82 -7.15
CA ASN A 74 11.66 -7.78 -8.18
C ASN A 74 11.77 -6.40 -7.50
N TYR A 75 12.90 -5.74 -7.68
CA TYR A 75 13.15 -4.40 -7.12
C TYR A 75 12.94 -3.34 -8.19
N PHE A 76 12.13 -2.34 -7.89
CA PHE A 76 11.82 -1.22 -8.76
C PHE A 76 12.22 0.09 -8.09
N LEU A 77 12.87 0.98 -8.85
CA LEU A 77 12.98 2.38 -8.46
C LEU A 77 11.59 3.02 -8.57
N ASP A 78 11.07 3.18 -9.79
CA ASP A 78 9.70 3.65 -10.04
C ASP A 78 9.00 2.68 -11.01
N VAL A 79 7.70 2.47 -10.82
CA VAL A 79 6.84 1.65 -11.67
C VAL A 79 5.83 2.54 -12.37
N LEU A 80 5.87 2.57 -13.70
CA LEU A 80 4.87 3.18 -14.57
C LEU A 80 4.14 2.08 -15.33
N ASN A 81 3.00 1.64 -14.84
CA ASN A 81 2.22 0.55 -15.43
C ASN A 81 1.06 1.12 -16.28
N GLY A 82 1.15 0.98 -17.59
CA GLY A 82 0.15 1.44 -18.53
C GLY A 82 -1.12 0.58 -18.57
N ASP A 83 -2.03 0.93 -19.47
CA ASP A 83 -3.37 0.34 -19.60
C ASP A 83 -3.39 -1.15 -19.92
N THR A 84 -2.39 -1.66 -20.64
CA THR A 84 -2.21 -3.07 -20.98
C THR A 84 -1.22 -3.81 -20.07
N GLY A 85 -0.60 -3.13 -19.12
CA GLY A 85 0.40 -3.73 -18.23
C GLY A 85 -0.23 -4.50 -17.07
N TYR A 86 0.28 -5.70 -16.78
CA TYR A 86 -0.20 -6.51 -15.65
C TYR A 86 0.94 -7.27 -14.94
N PHE A 87 0.69 -7.61 -13.67
CA PHE A 87 1.61 -8.33 -12.82
C PHE A 87 1.02 -9.68 -12.42
N VAL A 88 1.88 -10.69 -12.36
CA VAL A 88 1.56 -12.06 -11.93
C VAL A 88 2.62 -12.50 -10.93
N GLY A 89 2.18 -12.97 -9.77
CA GLY A 89 3.03 -13.51 -8.72
C GLY A 89 2.21 -14.28 -7.68
N GLY A 90 2.75 -15.40 -7.24
CA GLY A 90 2.20 -16.26 -6.21
C GLY A 90 2.94 -16.15 -4.89
N VAL A 91 2.80 -17.20 -4.09
CA VAL A 91 3.43 -17.28 -2.77
C VAL A 91 4.95 -17.25 -2.88
N GLY A 92 5.58 -16.32 -2.16
CA GLY A 92 7.03 -16.13 -2.15
C GLY A 92 7.53 -15.13 -3.19
N ASP A 93 6.66 -14.60 -4.05
CA ASP A 93 6.97 -13.51 -4.95
C ASP A 93 6.91 -12.15 -4.24
N ARG A 94 7.94 -11.33 -4.44
CA ARG A 94 8.05 -10.02 -3.80
C ARG A 94 8.32 -8.94 -4.84
N PHE A 95 7.51 -7.89 -4.76
CA PHE A 95 7.63 -6.68 -5.57
C PHE A 95 7.98 -5.53 -4.65
N ILE A 96 9.23 -5.08 -4.71
CA ILE A 96 9.80 -4.08 -3.81
C ILE A 96 9.94 -2.76 -4.57
N VAL A 97 9.26 -1.72 -4.11
CA VAL A 97 9.23 -0.40 -4.76
C VAL A 97 9.89 0.64 -3.87
N ALA A 98 10.92 1.31 -4.40
CA ALA A 98 11.66 2.35 -3.69
C ALA A 98 11.13 3.77 -3.96
N GLY A 99 10.39 3.97 -5.03
CA GLY A 99 9.75 5.20 -5.48
C GLY A 99 8.25 4.99 -5.61
N ASP A 100 7.65 5.38 -6.71
CA ASP A 100 6.19 5.36 -6.88
C ASP A 100 5.72 4.16 -7.70
N PHE A 101 4.50 3.68 -7.43
CA PHE A 101 3.80 2.70 -8.24
C PHE A 101 2.57 3.37 -8.86
N LEU A 102 2.74 3.86 -10.08
CA LEU A 102 1.66 4.47 -10.84
C LEU A 102 1.10 3.45 -11.82
N SER A 103 -0.21 3.25 -11.81
CA SER A 103 -0.89 2.25 -12.64
C SER A 103 -2.17 2.81 -13.21
N SER A 104 -2.33 2.68 -14.52
CA SER A 104 -3.58 2.93 -15.24
C SER A 104 -4.12 1.64 -15.89
N SER A 105 -3.68 0.47 -15.40
CA SER A 105 -4.03 -0.82 -15.98
C SER A 105 -5.52 -1.05 -16.02
N THR A 106 -5.95 -1.67 -17.12
CA THR A 106 -7.31 -2.19 -17.30
C THR A 106 -7.33 -3.72 -17.30
N GLN A 107 -6.19 -4.38 -17.07
CA GLN A 107 -6.02 -5.83 -17.24
C GLN A 107 -6.30 -6.60 -15.94
N ASN A 108 -7.43 -6.30 -15.31
CA ASN A 108 -7.84 -6.90 -14.04
C ASN A 108 -7.91 -8.44 -14.07
N ALA A 109 -8.38 -9.02 -15.19
CA ALA A 109 -8.50 -10.47 -15.37
C ALA A 109 -7.16 -11.18 -15.68
N GLN A 110 -6.11 -10.44 -16.03
CA GLN A 110 -4.76 -10.98 -16.22
C GLN A 110 -3.86 -10.72 -15.01
N TRP A 111 -4.28 -9.80 -14.16
CA TRP A 111 -3.57 -9.45 -12.94
C TRP A 111 -3.82 -10.49 -11.86
N ASP A 112 -2.75 -11.15 -11.42
CA ASP A 112 -2.82 -12.20 -10.40
C ASP A 112 -1.68 -12.02 -9.39
N THR A 113 -1.92 -11.18 -8.40
CA THR A 113 -0.96 -10.91 -7.31
C THR A 113 -1.53 -11.22 -5.93
N ALA A 114 -2.66 -11.92 -5.86
CA ALA A 114 -3.33 -12.24 -4.60
C ALA A 114 -2.50 -13.17 -3.70
N GLY A 115 -1.46 -13.82 -4.25
CA GLY A 115 -0.47 -14.59 -3.49
C GLY A 115 0.84 -13.87 -3.19
N ALA A 116 1.08 -12.70 -3.80
CA ALA A 116 2.36 -12.00 -3.78
C ALA A 116 2.43 -10.87 -2.75
N GLU A 117 3.65 -10.43 -2.44
CA GLU A 117 3.93 -9.32 -1.54
C GLU A 117 4.32 -8.05 -2.31
N LEU A 118 3.63 -6.95 -2.01
CA LEU A 118 4.01 -5.58 -2.40
C LEU A 118 4.66 -4.88 -1.21
N ILE A 119 5.88 -4.39 -1.40
CA ILE A 119 6.70 -3.80 -0.34
C ILE A 119 7.16 -2.41 -0.76
N PHE A 120 6.81 -1.38 0.03
CA PHE A 120 7.35 -0.04 -0.15
C PHE A 120 8.54 0.18 0.77
N LYS A 121 9.71 0.46 0.17
CA LYS A 121 10.98 0.58 0.89
C LYS A 121 11.98 1.48 0.17
N ALA A 122 12.29 2.63 0.75
CA ALA A 122 13.40 3.48 0.33
C ALA A 122 14.55 3.52 1.37
N GLY A 123 15.72 4.02 0.97
CA GLY A 123 16.87 4.17 1.87
C GLY A 123 16.73 5.31 2.90
N ALA A 124 15.83 6.27 2.66
CA ALA A 124 15.45 7.33 3.58
C ALA A 124 13.92 7.30 3.79
N GLY A 125 13.42 8.02 4.79
CA GLY A 125 11.97 8.17 4.94
C GLY A 125 11.38 8.91 3.75
N ARG A 126 10.34 8.32 3.14
CA ARG A 126 9.72 8.83 1.90
C ARG A 126 8.21 8.63 1.94
N GLN A 127 7.48 9.54 1.30
CA GLN A 127 6.12 9.28 0.87
C GLN A 127 6.15 8.79 -0.58
N HIS A 128 5.57 7.61 -0.80
CA HIS A 128 5.37 6.96 -2.10
C HIS A 128 3.96 7.28 -2.61
N THR A 129 3.76 7.24 -3.91
CA THR A 129 2.42 7.27 -4.52
C THR A 129 2.07 5.87 -5.03
N LEU A 130 0.87 5.38 -4.70
CA LEU A 130 0.30 4.14 -5.25
C LEU A 130 -1.05 4.44 -5.90
N SER A 131 -1.16 4.14 -7.19
CA SER A 131 -2.43 4.19 -7.90
C SER A 131 -3.32 3.01 -7.51
N VAL A 132 -4.59 3.31 -7.18
CA VAL A 132 -5.64 2.32 -6.96
C VAL A 132 -6.44 2.17 -8.26
N THR A 133 -6.30 1.01 -8.91
CA THR A 133 -6.98 0.71 -10.19
C THR A 133 -8.23 -0.16 -10.03
N GLY A 134 -8.39 -0.79 -8.87
CA GLY A 134 -9.54 -1.62 -8.53
C GLY A 134 -10.80 -0.79 -8.28
N ALA A 135 -11.94 -1.36 -8.67
CA ALA A 135 -13.25 -0.83 -8.31
C ALA A 135 -13.49 -1.01 -6.81
N ASP A 136 -14.12 -0.03 -6.17
CA ASP A 136 -14.61 -0.19 -4.80
C ASP A 136 -15.87 -1.06 -4.79
N LEU A 137 -15.72 -2.29 -4.29
CA LEU A 137 -16.77 -3.26 -4.04
C LEU A 137 -17.08 -3.41 -2.54
N GLY A 138 -16.57 -2.49 -1.70
CA GLY A 138 -16.69 -2.59 -0.26
C GLY A 138 -16.01 -3.84 0.31
N LYS A 139 -16.60 -4.36 1.38
CA LYS A 139 -16.19 -5.60 2.05
C LYS A 139 -16.69 -6.87 1.34
N ASP A 140 -17.14 -6.78 0.10
CA ASP A 140 -17.57 -7.95 -0.68
C ASP A 140 -16.35 -8.80 -1.09
N PRO A 141 -16.37 -10.14 -0.91
CA PRO A 141 -15.31 -11.02 -1.36
C PRO A 141 -14.95 -10.89 -2.85
N ALA A 142 -15.88 -10.43 -3.70
CA ALA A 142 -15.63 -10.14 -5.10
C ALA A 142 -14.52 -9.10 -5.31
N GLY A 143 -14.26 -8.23 -4.32
CA GLY A 143 -13.16 -7.27 -4.36
C GLY A 143 -11.77 -7.89 -4.42
N TRP A 144 -11.60 -9.16 -4.03
CA TRP A 144 -10.32 -9.87 -4.12
C TRP A 144 -10.13 -10.65 -5.43
N VAL A 145 -11.12 -10.66 -6.31
CA VAL A 145 -11.11 -11.45 -7.55
C VAL A 145 -11.19 -10.50 -8.73
N ASP A 146 -10.26 -10.62 -9.69
CA ASP A 146 -10.21 -9.80 -10.91
C ASP A 146 -10.32 -8.29 -10.61
N ASN A 147 -9.62 -7.81 -9.58
CA ASN A 147 -9.73 -6.42 -9.10
C ASN A 147 -8.39 -5.88 -8.56
N PHE A 148 -7.28 -6.31 -9.16
CA PHE A 148 -5.93 -5.82 -8.83
C PHE A 148 -5.51 -6.05 -7.36
N ALA A 149 -6.02 -7.13 -6.76
CA ALA A 149 -5.76 -7.45 -5.35
C ALA A 149 -4.33 -7.93 -5.13
N TRP A 150 -3.76 -7.57 -3.98
CA TRP A 150 -2.44 -8.00 -3.54
C TRP A 150 -2.54 -8.95 -2.34
N GLY A 151 -1.66 -9.95 -2.27
CA GLY A 151 -1.63 -10.88 -1.15
C GLY A 151 -1.21 -10.18 0.14
N ARG A 152 -0.17 -9.36 0.09
CA ARG A 152 0.31 -8.61 1.26
C ARG A 152 0.84 -7.25 0.85
N LEU A 153 0.49 -6.22 1.61
CA LEU A 153 1.12 -4.91 1.54
C LEU A 153 1.94 -4.66 2.81
N LEU A 154 3.24 -4.46 2.63
CA LEU A 154 4.16 -4.04 3.68
C LEU A 154 4.67 -2.62 3.40
N ILE A 155 4.41 -1.71 4.32
CA ILE A 155 4.99 -0.37 4.32
C ILE A 155 6.12 -0.38 5.34
N GLU A 156 7.38 -0.38 4.90
CA GLU A 156 8.54 -0.46 5.81
C GLU A 156 8.66 0.79 6.71
N PRO A 157 9.46 0.72 7.80
CA PRO A 157 9.71 1.87 8.67
C PRO A 157 10.07 3.14 7.90
N ALA A 158 9.55 4.27 8.41
CA ALA A 158 9.68 5.60 7.86
C ALA A 158 9.09 5.80 6.44
N GLN A 159 8.33 4.84 5.90
CA GLN A 159 7.68 4.98 4.59
C GLN A 159 6.21 5.38 4.75
N LYS A 160 5.73 6.29 3.91
CA LYS A 160 4.31 6.64 3.82
C LYS A 160 3.78 6.30 2.44
N LEU A 161 2.53 5.90 2.35
CA LEU A 161 1.89 5.57 1.08
C LEU A 161 0.73 6.53 0.83
N LEU A 162 0.83 7.39 -0.18
CA LEU A 162 -0.28 8.18 -0.68
C LEU A 162 -1.02 7.36 -1.73
N LEU A 163 -2.32 7.15 -1.52
CA LEU A 163 -3.18 6.55 -2.52
C LEU A 163 -3.69 7.64 -3.46
N GLU A 164 -3.70 7.32 -4.75
CA GLU A 164 -4.32 8.14 -5.78
C GLU A 164 -5.21 7.28 -6.66
N ASP A 165 -6.27 7.88 -7.20
CA ASP A 165 -7.15 7.18 -8.12
C ASP A 165 -6.38 6.90 -9.41
N GLY A 166 -6.21 5.62 -9.73
CA GLY A 166 -5.42 5.15 -10.86
C GLY A 166 -6.20 5.13 -12.16
N ASN A 167 -7.52 5.32 -12.12
CA ASN A 167 -8.36 5.21 -13.30
C ASN A 167 -9.34 6.40 -13.39
N ALA A 168 -10.16 6.41 -14.44
CA ALA A 168 -11.12 7.50 -14.68
C ALA A 168 -12.45 7.33 -13.92
N VAL A 169 -12.61 6.22 -13.20
CA VAL A 169 -13.81 5.87 -12.44
C VAL A 169 -13.58 6.29 -10.99
N PRO A 170 -14.32 7.30 -10.49
CA PRO A 170 -14.14 7.77 -9.12
C PRO A 170 -14.34 6.66 -8.08
N ASP A 171 -13.65 6.82 -6.97
CA ASP A 171 -13.81 6.03 -5.74
C ASP A 171 -13.39 4.55 -5.91
N GLY A 172 -12.08 4.33 -6.04
CA GLY A 172 -11.47 3.00 -6.12
C GLY A 172 -11.15 2.34 -4.76
N GLY A 173 -11.04 1.01 -4.78
CA GLY A 173 -10.72 0.18 -3.61
C GLY A 173 -9.44 -0.61 -3.79
N LEU A 174 -8.54 -0.54 -2.80
CA LEU A 174 -7.34 -1.40 -2.73
C LEU A 174 -7.65 -2.63 -1.88
N TYR A 175 -7.46 -3.82 -2.44
CA TYR A 175 -7.78 -5.09 -1.79
C TYR A 175 -6.53 -5.89 -1.43
N LEU A 176 -6.43 -6.28 -0.16
CA LEU A 176 -5.23 -6.87 0.42
C LEU A 176 -5.55 -8.17 1.17
N GLY A 177 -4.74 -9.20 1.04
CA GLY A 177 -4.79 -10.34 1.96
C GLY A 177 -4.31 -9.94 3.36
N GLU A 178 -3.20 -9.23 3.42
CA GLU A 178 -2.58 -8.73 4.66
C GLU A 178 -2.11 -7.28 4.50
N LEU A 179 -2.34 -6.45 5.53
CA LEU A 179 -1.84 -5.08 5.63
C LEU A 179 -0.90 -4.97 6.84
N VAL A 180 0.33 -4.49 6.60
CA VAL A 180 1.37 -4.38 7.62
C VAL A 180 2.04 -3.01 7.62
N PHE A 181 2.03 -2.34 8.78
CA PHE A 181 2.85 -1.16 9.06
C PHE A 181 4.16 -1.58 9.74
N GLY A 182 5.27 -1.49 9.03
CA GLY A 182 6.55 -2.10 9.40
C GLY A 182 7.28 -1.48 10.58
N GLY A 183 6.87 -0.30 11.06
CA GLY A 183 7.46 0.36 12.22
C GLY A 183 7.13 1.85 12.31
N VAL A 184 7.97 2.59 13.05
CA VAL A 184 7.79 4.03 13.30
C VAL A 184 7.75 4.80 11.97
N GLY A 185 6.79 5.71 11.84
CA GLY A 185 6.62 6.51 10.64
C GLY A 185 6.13 5.74 9.41
N SER A 186 5.67 4.49 9.59
CA SER A 186 4.96 3.75 8.54
C SER A 186 3.50 4.16 8.53
N GLY A 187 2.98 4.61 7.39
CA GLY A 187 1.59 5.08 7.32
C GLY A 187 1.02 5.13 5.91
N ILE A 188 -0.28 5.43 5.82
CA ILE A 188 -1.01 5.51 4.57
C ILE A 188 -1.93 6.73 4.55
N VAL A 189 -2.01 7.39 3.40
CA VAL A 189 -2.86 8.54 3.10
C VAL A 189 -3.93 8.11 2.11
N LEU A 190 -5.16 7.94 2.57
CA LEU A 190 -6.24 7.32 1.80
C LEU A 190 -6.76 8.20 0.65
N ASN A 191 -6.67 9.52 0.74
CA ASN A 191 -7.10 10.46 -0.31
C ASN A 191 -8.52 10.19 -0.86
N ARG A 192 -9.48 9.91 0.03
CA ARG A 192 -10.88 9.53 -0.27
C ARG A 192 -11.06 8.14 -0.90
N LEU A 193 -10.01 7.34 -1.01
CA LEU A 193 -10.07 5.95 -1.44
C LEU A 193 -10.20 5.01 -0.24
N HIS A 194 -10.51 3.75 -0.52
CA HIS A 194 -10.71 2.74 0.50
C HIS A 194 -9.64 1.64 0.41
N VAL A 195 -9.25 1.12 1.57
CA VAL A 195 -8.38 -0.05 1.67
C VAL A 195 -9.12 -1.14 2.42
N TYR A 196 -9.27 -2.28 1.76
CA TYR A 196 -9.89 -3.46 2.31
C TYR A 196 -8.84 -4.55 2.52
N TYR A 197 -8.90 -5.22 3.67
CA TYR A 197 -7.92 -6.25 4.02
C TYR A 197 -8.54 -7.40 4.82
N LEU A 198 -7.91 -8.58 4.78
CA LEU A 198 -8.39 -9.76 5.52
C LEU A 198 -7.67 -9.93 6.87
N ASN A 199 -6.33 -9.80 6.88
CA ASN A 199 -5.47 -10.12 8.03
C ASN A 199 -5.87 -11.48 8.67
N GLY A 200 -6.06 -12.50 7.83
CA GLY A 200 -6.41 -13.87 8.25
C GLY A 200 -7.85 -14.08 8.73
N GLY A 201 -8.74 -13.09 8.57
CA GLY A 201 -10.16 -13.19 8.96
C GLY A 201 -11.13 -12.64 7.91
N ASP A 202 -12.30 -12.20 8.36
CA ASP A 202 -13.32 -11.59 7.49
C ASP A 202 -12.83 -10.26 6.87
N PRO A 203 -13.37 -9.85 5.71
CA PRO A 203 -13.10 -8.55 5.10
C PRO A 203 -13.30 -7.36 6.04
N LYS A 204 -12.25 -6.55 6.17
CA LYS A 204 -12.20 -5.31 6.96
C LYS A 204 -11.91 -4.13 6.06
N GLU A 205 -12.15 -2.94 6.58
CA GLU A 205 -11.79 -1.68 5.93
C GLU A 205 -10.87 -0.92 6.88
N LEU A 206 -9.84 -0.28 6.32
CA LEU A 206 -8.91 0.52 7.09
C LEU A 206 -9.52 1.88 7.42
N PHE A 207 -9.53 2.22 8.69
CA PHE A 207 -9.85 3.55 9.17
C PHE A 207 -8.68 4.15 9.94
N TYR A 208 -8.49 5.46 9.83
CA TYR A 208 -7.63 6.15 10.80
C TYR A 208 -8.23 5.98 12.19
N GLY A 209 -7.39 5.67 13.17
CA GLY A 209 -7.86 5.36 14.51
C GLY A 209 -8.01 3.89 14.82
N ASP A 210 -7.96 3.00 13.82
CA ASP A 210 -7.95 1.55 14.04
C ASP A 210 -6.49 1.09 14.28
N ALA A 211 -6.09 1.05 15.55
CA ALA A 211 -4.72 0.73 15.94
C ALA A 211 -4.43 -0.76 15.81
N ASN A 212 -5.41 -1.61 16.11
CA ASN A 212 -5.20 -3.07 16.15
C ASN A 212 -5.52 -3.76 14.81
N LEU A 213 -5.98 -3.00 13.81
CA LEU A 213 -6.41 -3.47 12.49
C LEU A 213 -7.52 -4.52 12.58
N ASP A 214 -8.45 -4.38 13.52
CA ASP A 214 -9.62 -5.24 13.63
C ASP A 214 -10.79 -4.82 12.74
N GLY A 215 -10.64 -3.69 12.02
CA GLY A 215 -11.63 -3.12 11.12
C GLY A 215 -12.65 -2.24 11.83
N MET A 216 -12.44 -1.88 13.10
CA MET A 216 -13.28 -0.99 13.89
C MET A 216 -12.46 0.06 14.62
N VAL A 217 -12.98 1.28 14.70
CA VAL A 217 -12.41 2.32 15.57
C VAL A 217 -13.16 2.35 16.89
N SER A 218 -12.51 1.93 17.95
CA SER A 218 -13.15 1.59 19.22
C SER A 218 -12.42 2.14 20.45
N ILE A 219 -12.92 1.78 21.63
CA ILE A 219 -12.25 2.11 22.90
C ILE A 219 -10.91 1.39 23.07
N ALA A 220 -10.72 0.24 22.41
CA ALA A 220 -9.45 -0.49 22.45
C ALA A 220 -8.33 0.34 21.80
N ASP A 221 -8.63 0.97 20.67
CA ASP A 221 -7.68 1.79 19.92
C ASP A 221 -7.35 3.09 20.66
N LEU A 222 -8.35 3.69 21.29
CA LEU A 222 -8.13 4.83 22.18
C LEU A 222 -7.22 4.45 23.35
N GLY A 223 -7.34 3.22 23.87
CA GLY A 223 -6.44 2.68 24.88
C GLY A 223 -4.99 2.61 24.39
N ALA A 224 -4.77 2.05 23.19
CA ALA A 224 -3.44 1.95 22.58
C ALA A 224 -2.78 3.32 22.39
N LEU A 225 -3.54 4.30 21.90
CA LEU A 225 -3.09 5.68 21.76
C LEU A 225 -2.80 6.32 23.13
N ALA A 226 -3.72 6.18 24.10
CA ALA A 226 -3.62 6.81 25.42
C ALA A 226 -2.41 6.30 26.22
N ASP A 227 -2.10 5.01 26.12
CA ASP A 227 -0.93 4.40 26.77
C ASP A 227 0.41 4.96 26.27
N ASN A 228 0.40 5.58 25.07
CA ASN A 228 1.58 6.16 24.42
C ASN A 228 1.48 7.69 24.23
N TYR A 229 0.45 8.33 24.77
CA TYR A 229 0.21 9.75 24.52
C TYR A 229 1.39 10.63 24.94
N GLY A 230 1.87 11.46 24.02
CA GLY A 230 3.04 12.32 24.18
C GLY A 230 4.39 11.64 24.01
N ARG A 231 4.43 10.35 23.64
CA ARG A 231 5.67 9.63 23.33
C ARG A 231 6.08 9.80 21.87
N GLU A 232 7.38 9.64 21.63
CA GLU A 232 7.99 9.54 20.29
C GLU A 232 8.45 8.11 20.03
N GLY A 233 8.77 7.78 18.78
CA GLY A 233 9.15 6.44 18.38
C GLY A 233 7.98 5.46 18.42
N VAL A 234 6.77 5.98 18.20
CA VAL A 234 5.51 5.26 18.26
C VAL A 234 5.17 4.72 16.86
N THR A 235 4.54 3.54 16.79
CA THR A 235 4.06 2.95 15.53
C THR A 235 2.56 3.14 15.35
N TRP A 236 2.02 2.83 14.16
CA TRP A 236 0.57 2.79 13.91
C TRP A 236 -0.18 2.02 15.00
N TYR A 237 0.31 0.82 15.35
CA TYR A 237 -0.28 -0.06 16.37
C TYR A 237 -0.26 0.52 17.81
N GLN A 238 0.43 1.63 18.01
CA GLN A 238 0.56 2.33 19.28
C GLN A 238 -0.09 3.73 19.24
N GLY A 239 -0.80 4.06 18.16
CA GLY A 239 -1.59 5.28 18.01
C GLY A 239 -0.92 6.42 17.24
N ASP A 240 0.07 6.15 16.38
CA ASP A 240 0.60 7.10 15.39
C ASP A 240 -0.11 6.91 14.04
N PHE A 241 -1.27 7.54 13.87
CA PHE A 241 -2.14 7.35 12.68
C PHE A 241 -1.79 8.29 11.53
N ASN A 242 -1.03 9.36 11.80
CA ASN A 242 -0.53 10.27 10.78
C ASN A 242 0.93 9.95 10.35
N ALA A 243 1.54 8.93 10.97
CA ALA A 243 2.90 8.45 10.75
C ALA A 243 3.97 9.54 10.99
N ASP A 244 3.78 10.45 11.94
CA ASP A 244 4.77 11.46 12.31
C ASP A 244 5.79 10.97 13.36
N GLY A 245 5.63 9.72 13.80
CA GLY A 245 6.49 9.05 14.77
C GLY A 245 6.11 9.36 16.22
N ARG A 246 4.96 9.99 16.48
CA ARG A 246 4.48 10.36 17.81
C ARG A 246 3.02 9.94 17.99
N SER A 247 2.62 9.75 19.25
CA SER A 247 1.19 9.68 19.60
C SER A 247 0.79 11.01 20.23
N GLY A 248 -0.09 11.76 19.56
CA GLY A 248 -0.44 13.12 19.95
C GLY A 248 -1.88 13.51 19.66
N ILE A 249 -2.11 14.83 19.70
CA ILE A 249 -3.45 15.40 19.52
C ILE A 249 -3.96 15.23 18.08
N ALA A 250 -3.07 15.14 17.10
CA ALA A 250 -3.43 14.89 15.70
C ALA A 250 -3.98 13.46 15.54
N ASP A 251 -3.33 12.48 16.17
CA ASP A 251 -3.78 11.08 16.15
C ASP A 251 -5.09 10.89 16.91
N LEU A 252 -5.26 11.59 18.04
CA LEU A 252 -6.52 11.58 18.77
C LEU A 252 -7.65 12.18 17.93
N GLY A 253 -7.37 13.23 17.15
CA GLY A 253 -8.31 13.80 16.19
C GLY A 253 -8.70 12.78 15.11
N ALA A 254 -7.72 12.12 14.50
CA ALA A 254 -7.94 11.12 13.47
C ALA A 254 -8.80 9.93 13.97
N LEU A 255 -8.56 9.49 15.21
CA LEU A 255 -9.38 8.48 15.87
C LEU A 255 -10.79 8.98 16.17
N ALA A 256 -10.92 10.19 16.70
CA ALA A 256 -12.22 10.76 17.06
C ALA A 256 -13.13 10.95 15.84
N ASP A 257 -12.56 11.40 14.71
CA ASP A 257 -13.28 11.59 13.45
C ASP A 257 -13.88 10.30 12.90
N ASN A 258 -13.28 9.14 13.23
CA ASN A 258 -13.72 7.82 12.78
C ASN A 258 -14.34 6.97 13.90
N TYR A 259 -14.54 7.51 15.10
CA TYR A 259 -14.96 6.69 16.24
C TYR A 259 -16.30 5.98 15.99
N GLY A 260 -16.32 4.66 16.17
CA GLY A 260 -17.48 3.82 15.88
C GLY A 260 -17.59 3.33 14.43
N ALA A 261 -16.67 3.74 13.54
CA ALA A 261 -16.55 3.15 12.20
C ALA A 261 -16.33 1.64 12.29
N GLY A 262 -16.78 0.93 11.24
CA GLY A 262 -16.63 -0.53 11.13
C GLY A 262 -17.63 -1.38 11.93
N ARG A 263 -18.42 -0.80 12.84
CA ARG A 263 -19.43 -1.54 13.61
C ARG A 263 -20.57 -2.07 12.72
N PRO A 264 -20.97 -3.35 12.87
CA PRO A 264 -22.18 -3.88 12.25
C PRO A 264 -23.40 -3.06 12.69
N GLY A 265 -24.11 -2.45 11.74
CA GLY A 265 -25.29 -1.63 12.01
C GLY A 265 -25.00 -0.17 12.40
N GLY A 266 -23.80 0.35 12.13
CA GLY A 266 -23.43 1.76 12.36
C GLY A 266 -24.30 2.72 11.55
N ALA A 267 -25.23 3.39 12.23
CA ALA A 267 -25.90 4.58 11.74
C ALA A 267 -24.86 5.65 11.35
N ALA A 268 -25.15 6.39 10.27
CA ALA A 268 -24.40 7.57 9.87
C ALA A 268 -24.03 8.43 11.08
N ALA A 269 -22.79 8.94 11.11
CA ALA A 269 -22.35 9.92 12.09
C ALA A 269 -23.43 10.98 12.25
N VAL A 270 -24.11 10.96 13.40
CA VAL A 270 -25.06 12.01 13.75
C VAL A 270 -24.22 13.28 13.90
N PRO A 271 -24.45 14.35 13.12
CA PRO A 271 -23.72 15.59 13.31
C PRO A 271 -23.98 16.06 14.74
N GLU A 272 -22.94 16.22 15.56
CA GLU A 272 -23.11 16.63 16.96
C GLU A 272 -23.08 18.16 17.09
N PRO A 273 -24.13 18.80 17.65
CA PRO A 273 -24.00 20.13 18.24
C PRO A 273 -24.02 20.12 19.78
N ALA A 274 -23.85 18.97 20.45
CA ALA A 274 -24.08 18.89 21.91
C ALA A 274 -22.93 18.30 22.77
N ALA A 275 -22.14 17.34 22.28
CA ALA A 275 -21.10 16.72 23.12
C ALA A 275 -19.92 17.66 23.39
N ALA A 276 -19.50 18.45 22.39
CA ALA A 276 -18.50 19.51 22.56
C ALA A 276 -18.94 20.58 23.59
N ALA A 277 -20.23 20.89 23.67
CA ALA A 277 -20.77 21.84 24.65
C ALA A 277 -20.71 21.28 26.08
N LEU A 278 -20.96 19.98 26.27
CA LEU A 278 -20.88 19.31 27.58
C LEU A 278 -19.43 19.18 28.09
N LEU A 279 -18.48 18.94 27.19
CA LEU A 279 -17.05 18.89 27.52
C LEU A 279 -16.51 20.26 27.97
N LEU A 280 -16.92 21.34 27.31
CA LEU A 280 -16.56 22.71 27.68
C LEU A 280 -17.21 23.15 29.00
N VAL A 281 -18.45 22.74 29.29
CA VAL A 281 -19.13 23.00 30.56
C VAL A 281 -18.50 22.20 31.72
N GLY A 282 -18.09 20.95 31.46
CA GLY A 282 -17.38 20.12 32.44
C GLY A 282 -16.02 20.70 32.84
N PHE A 283 -15.21 21.11 31.87
CA PHE A 283 -13.92 21.78 32.14
C PHE A 283 -14.10 23.14 32.82
N GLY A 284 -15.11 23.92 32.43
CA GLY A 284 -15.43 25.21 33.08
C GLY A 284 -15.84 25.07 34.55
N ALA A 285 -16.61 24.03 34.88
CA ALA A 285 -17.03 23.74 36.25
C ALA A 285 -15.86 23.28 37.15
N LEU A 286 -14.93 22.49 36.60
CA LEU A 286 -13.72 22.03 37.30
C LEU A 286 -12.74 23.19 37.57
N LEU A 287 -12.59 24.12 36.63
CA LEU A 287 -11.75 25.31 36.80
C LEU A 287 -12.32 26.32 37.81
N ARG A 288 -13.65 26.43 37.90
CA ARG A 288 -14.31 27.33 38.86
C ARG A 288 -14.26 26.84 40.30
N ARG A 289 -14.13 25.52 40.51
CA ARG A 289 -13.96 24.89 41.84
C ARG A 289 -12.54 25.06 42.41
N ARG A 290 -11.55 25.39 41.56
CA ARG A 290 -10.15 25.63 41.96
C ARG A 290 -9.83 27.08 42.35
N ARG A 291 -10.79 28.01 42.24
CA ARG A 291 -10.62 29.45 42.54
C ARG A 291 -11.54 29.96 43.67
N ARG A 292 -12.03 29.08 44.53
CA ARG A 292 -12.70 29.43 45.79
C ARG A 292 -11.95 28.82 46.96
#